data_AF-A0A940KRN0-F1
#
_entry.id   AF-A0A940KRN0-F1
#
_cell.length_a   1.000
_cell.length_b   1.000
_cell.length_c   1.000
_cell.angle_alpha   90.00
_cell.angle_beta   90.00
_cell.angle_gamma   90.00
#
_symmetry.space_group_name_H-M   'P 1'
#
loop_
_entity.id
_entity.type
_entity.pdbx_description
1 polymer ?
#
loop_
_entity_poly.entity_id
_entity_poly.type
_entity_poly.pdbx_seq_one_letter_code
_entity_poly.pdbx_strand_id
1 'polypeptide(L)'
;MTESENIFKDPNGNTVIMNGGDPLPGCPTSWEEAYAWMDRVNGERYEKNGSCNRPMWSWDCGFKLDYDGPLFKVCSRFYPPKSHYGATWDGAVFIMFREEEILEKKFDCPSLEDLRKEVEEFVAGIEKKILSALKSE
;
A
#
# COMPACT_ATOMS: atom_id res chain seq x y z
N MET A 1 -25.77 6.51 -16.88
CA MET A 1 -25.20 6.68 -18.23
C MET A 1 -25.60 5.45 -19.00
N THR A 2 -26.34 5.60 -20.10
CA THR A 2 -26.73 4.48 -20.97
C THR A 2 -25.50 3.95 -21.71
N GLU A 3 -25.50 2.65 -22.03
CA GLU A 3 -24.39 1.85 -22.59
C GLU A 3 -23.81 2.33 -23.94
N SER A 4 -24.26 3.48 -24.47
CA SER A 4 -24.08 3.88 -25.87
C SER A 4 -22.98 4.92 -26.15
N GLU A 5 -22.10 5.26 -25.19
CA GLU A 5 -21.10 6.34 -25.38
C GLU A 5 -19.63 5.92 -25.11
N ASN A 6 -19.30 4.64 -25.27
CA ASN A 6 -17.90 4.18 -25.13
C ASN A 6 -17.03 4.49 -26.36
N ILE A 7 -17.60 4.96 -27.48
CA ILE A 7 -16.85 5.31 -28.69
C ILE A 7 -17.33 6.66 -29.20
N PHE A 8 -16.43 7.63 -29.33
CA PHE A 8 -16.72 8.92 -29.95
C PHE A 8 -15.58 9.42 -30.84
N LYS A 9 -15.83 10.49 -31.59
CA LYS A 9 -14.84 11.14 -32.45
C LYS A 9 -14.32 12.41 -31.79
N ASP A 10 -13.01 12.59 -31.72
CA ASP A 10 -12.42 13.87 -31.31
C ASP A 10 -12.64 14.95 -32.41
N PRO A 11 -12.36 16.23 -32.13
CA PRO A 11 -12.49 17.32 -33.12
C PRO A 11 -11.62 17.15 -34.39
N ASN A 12 -10.61 16.29 -34.35
CA ASN A 12 -9.75 15.98 -35.49
C ASN A 12 -10.23 14.74 -36.27
N GLY A 13 -11.34 14.11 -35.87
CA GLY A 13 -11.89 12.90 -36.48
C GLY A 13 -11.28 11.58 -35.99
N ASN A 14 -10.41 11.62 -34.98
CA ASN A 14 -9.82 10.42 -34.38
C ASN A 14 -10.88 9.65 -33.58
N THR A 15 -10.88 8.32 -33.64
CA THR A 15 -11.72 7.50 -32.77
C THR A 15 -11.13 7.47 -31.37
N VAL A 16 -11.92 7.88 -30.38
CA VAL A 16 -11.62 7.72 -28.96
C VAL A 16 -12.53 6.62 -28.41
N ILE A 17 -11.92 5.61 -27.79
CA ILE A 17 -12.64 4.51 -27.12
C ILE A 17 -12.48 4.73 -25.61
N MET A 18 -13.57 5.08 -24.95
CA MET A 18 -13.66 5.13 -23.50
C MET A 18 -13.92 3.72 -22.96
N ASN A 19 -13.17 3.34 -21.91
CA ASN A 19 -13.34 2.07 -21.19
C ASN A 19 -13.21 0.79 -22.05
N GLY A 20 -12.44 0.83 -23.15
CA GLY A 20 -12.07 -0.36 -23.90
C GLY A 20 -13.17 -0.98 -24.79
N GLY A 21 -14.36 -0.40 -24.83
CA GLY A 21 -15.48 -0.91 -25.64
C GLY A 21 -16.33 -1.94 -24.91
N ASP A 22 -16.88 -2.92 -25.64
CA ASP A 22 -17.73 -3.96 -25.05
C ASP A 22 -16.91 -4.97 -24.24
N PRO A 23 -17.37 -5.39 -23.06
CA PRO A 23 -16.68 -6.39 -22.26
C PRO A 23 -16.59 -7.73 -23.00
N LEU A 24 -15.40 -8.35 -22.97
CA LEU A 24 -15.20 -9.70 -23.49
C LEU A 24 -15.82 -10.75 -22.55
N PRO A 25 -16.08 -11.99 -23.02
CA PRO A 25 -16.56 -13.07 -22.17
C PRO A 25 -15.66 -13.27 -20.93
N GLY A 26 -16.27 -13.22 -19.74
CA GLY A 26 -15.59 -13.38 -18.45
C GLY A 26 -15.20 -12.06 -17.77
N CYS A 27 -15.38 -10.91 -18.42
CA CYS A 27 -15.31 -9.61 -17.76
C CYS A 27 -16.58 -9.38 -16.91
N PRO A 28 -16.47 -8.72 -15.73
CA PRO A 28 -17.65 -8.22 -15.04
C PRO A 28 -18.43 -7.29 -15.96
N THR A 29 -19.74 -7.50 -16.04
CA THR A 29 -20.66 -6.65 -16.81
C THR A 29 -21.36 -5.62 -15.93
N SER A 30 -21.16 -5.68 -14.61
CA SER A 30 -21.70 -4.74 -13.64
C SER A 30 -20.75 -4.51 -12.47
N TRP A 31 -20.92 -3.37 -11.78
CA TRP A 31 -20.19 -3.09 -10.54
C TRP A 31 -20.55 -4.06 -9.42
N GLU A 32 -21.76 -4.60 -9.42
CA GLU A 32 -22.17 -5.64 -8.46
C GLU A 32 -21.35 -6.91 -8.64
N GLU A 33 -21.19 -7.39 -9.88
CA GLU A 33 -20.34 -8.56 -10.20
C GLU A 33 -18.86 -8.28 -9.86
N ALA A 34 -18.38 -7.08 -10.17
CA ALA A 34 -17.02 -6.67 -9.87
C ALA A 34 -16.76 -6.68 -8.36
N TYR A 35 -17.62 -6.05 -7.57
CA TYR A 35 -17.47 -6.01 -6.11
C TYR A 35 -17.66 -7.39 -5.48
N ALA A 36 -18.63 -8.20 -5.92
CA ALA A 36 -18.80 -9.56 -5.43
C ALA A 36 -17.55 -10.41 -5.65
N TRP A 37 -16.91 -10.27 -6.83
CA TRP A 37 -15.64 -10.93 -7.09
C TRP A 37 -14.52 -10.42 -6.17
N MET A 38 -14.39 -9.10 -6.03
CA MET A 38 -13.35 -8.45 -5.21
C MET A 38 -13.46 -8.85 -3.73
N ASP A 39 -14.66 -8.79 -3.17
CA ASP A 39 -14.95 -9.14 -1.78
C ASP A 39 -14.61 -10.62 -1.52
N ARG A 40 -14.97 -11.51 -2.45
CA ARG A 40 -14.63 -12.92 -2.34
C ARG A 40 -13.11 -13.14 -2.33
N VAL A 41 -12.37 -12.60 -3.30
CA VAL A 41 -10.92 -12.86 -3.42
C VAL A 41 -10.10 -12.20 -2.32
N ASN A 42 -10.50 -11.00 -1.88
CA ASN A 42 -9.85 -10.32 -0.77
C ASN A 42 -10.26 -10.95 0.58
N GLY A 43 -11.50 -11.42 0.72
CA GLY A 43 -12.00 -12.15 1.88
C GLY A 43 -11.25 -13.48 2.08
N GLU A 44 -11.15 -14.32 1.04
CA GLU A 44 -10.36 -15.56 1.06
C GLU A 44 -8.91 -15.31 1.51
N ARG A 45 -8.33 -14.18 1.09
CA ARG A 45 -6.98 -13.77 1.51
C ARG A 45 -6.93 -13.30 2.95
N TYR A 46 -7.93 -12.56 3.42
CA TYR A 46 -8.02 -12.13 4.81
C TYR A 46 -8.17 -13.33 5.75
N GLU A 47 -9.05 -14.29 5.43
CA GLU A 47 -9.23 -15.53 6.21
C GLU A 47 -7.93 -16.33 6.32
N LYS A 48 -7.14 -16.37 5.24
CA LYS A 48 -5.86 -17.09 5.22
C LYS A 48 -4.75 -16.40 6.01
N ASN A 49 -4.72 -15.07 6.07
CA ASN A 49 -3.55 -14.32 6.55
C ASN A 49 -3.81 -13.40 7.74
N GLY A 50 -5.06 -13.10 8.09
CA GLY A 50 -5.44 -12.34 9.28
C GLY A 50 -5.20 -10.82 9.25
N SER A 51 -4.91 -10.21 8.10
CA SER A 51 -4.55 -8.79 8.02
C SER A 51 -4.93 -8.11 6.71
N CYS A 52 -5.31 -6.84 6.81
CA CYS A 52 -5.56 -5.93 5.70
C CYS A 52 -4.32 -5.13 5.25
N ASN A 53 -3.15 -5.31 5.88
CA ASN A 53 -1.92 -4.58 5.54
C ASN A 53 -1.15 -5.18 4.35
N ARG A 54 -1.85 -5.81 3.40
CA ARG A 54 -1.26 -6.46 2.21
C ARG A 54 -1.86 -5.86 0.94
N PRO A 55 -1.20 -6.04 -0.22
CA PRO A 55 -1.83 -5.66 -1.47
C PRO A 55 -3.15 -6.41 -1.68
N MET A 56 -4.18 -5.67 -2.08
CA MET A 56 -5.54 -6.13 -2.28
C MET A 56 -5.98 -5.83 -3.71
N TRP A 57 -6.89 -6.64 -4.23
CA TRP A 57 -7.54 -6.34 -5.49
C TRP A 57 -8.51 -5.17 -5.31
N SER A 58 -8.50 -4.23 -6.25
CA SER A 58 -9.44 -3.10 -6.28
C SER A 58 -9.85 -2.83 -7.71
N TRP A 59 -11.14 -2.57 -7.93
CA TRP A 59 -11.61 -2.10 -9.22
C TRP A 59 -11.52 -0.57 -9.28
N ASP A 60 -10.91 -0.06 -10.33
CA ASP A 60 -10.92 1.34 -10.73
C ASP A 60 -11.91 1.57 -11.90
N CYS A 61 -12.14 2.83 -12.24
CA CYS A 61 -13.03 3.27 -13.30
C CYS A 61 -12.90 2.45 -14.59
N GLY A 62 -14.05 2.06 -15.15
CA GLY A 62 -14.10 1.26 -16.37
C GLY A 62 -13.66 -0.19 -16.19
N PHE A 63 -13.89 -0.78 -15.01
CA PHE A 63 -13.49 -2.15 -14.69
C PHE A 63 -11.99 -2.43 -14.89
N LYS A 64 -11.15 -1.42 -14.66
CA LYS A 64 -9.70 -1.66 -14.53
C LYS A 64 -9.46 -2.33 -13.18
N LEU A 65 -8.60 -3.33 -13.16
CA LEU A 65 -8.34 -4.10 -11.96
C LEU A 65 -6.91 -3.84 -11.49
N ASP A 66 -6.81 -3.26 -10.30
CA ASP A 66 -5.55 -2.95 -9.65
C ASP A 66 -5.27 -3.96 -8.53
N TYR A 67 -3.99 -4.13 -8.20
CA TYR A 67 -3.53 -4.98 -7.10
C TYR A 67 -2.52 -4.22 -6.26
N ASP A 68 -3.03 -3.40 -5.36
CA ASP A 68 -2.27 -2.35 -4.69
C ASP A 68 -2.26 -2.50 -3.18
N GLY A 69 -1.15 -2.07 -2.57
CA GLY A 69 -1.00 -1.95 -1.12
C GLY A 69 0.46 -1.97 -0.69
N PRO A 70 0.74 -1.68 0.59
CA PRO A 70 2.10 -1.63 1.09
C PRO A 70 2.72 -3.03 1.12
N LEU A 71 3.88 -3.20 0.50
CA LEU A 71 4.73 -4.40 0.67
C LEU A 71 5.64 -4.27 1.88
N PHE A 72 6.20 -3.07 2.08
CA PHE A 72 6.98 -2.71 3.24
C PHE A 72 6.22 -1.70 4.07
N LYS A 73 6.33 -1.82 5.39
CA LYS A 73 5.72 -0.88 6.35
C LYS A 73 6.71 -0.56 7.45
N VAL A 74 6.79 0.72 7.80
CA VAL A 74 7.52 1.17 8.99
C VAL A 74 6.51 1.31 10.13
N CYS A 75 6.75 0.60 11.22
CA CYS A 75 5.99 0.70 12.46
C CYS A 75 6.91 1.27 13.54
N SER A 76 6.42 2.10 14.44
CA SER A 76 7.25 2.65 15.51
C SER A 76 6.45 2.94 16.76
N ARG A 77 7.12 2.89 17.91
CA ARG A 77 6.58 3.35 19.19
C ARG A 77 7.70 3.92 20.03
N PHE A 78 7.48 5.12 20.56
CA PHE A 78 8.42 5.80 21.44
C PHE A 78 7.70 6.28 22.69
N TYR A 79 8.37 6.26 23.83
CA TYR A 79 7.87 6.78 25.09
C TYR A 79 8.70 7.99 25.53
N PRO A 80 8.05 9.02 26.07
CA PRO A 80 8.75 10.21 26.55
C PRO A 80 9.49 9.93 27.87
N PRO A 81 10.53 10.73 28.19
CA PRO A 81 11.16 10.72 29.50
C PRO A 81 10.12 10.83 30.62
N LYS A 82 10.13 9.88 31.56
CA LYS A 82 9.22 9.86 32.70
C LYS A 82 9.90 9.20 33.90
N SER A 83 9.46 9.59 35.11
CA SER A 83 10.01 9.10 36.38
C SER A 83 10.10 7.57 36.50
N HIS A 84 9.21 6.83 35.84
CA HIS A 84 9.16 5.37 35.86
C HIS A 84 9.72 4.69 34.60
N TYR A 85 10.05 5.45 33.56
CA TYR A 85 10.46 4.92 32.25
C TYR A 85 11.88 5.33 31.84
N GLY A 86 12.47 6.34 32.49
CA GLY A 86 13.83 6.78 32.22
C GLY A 86 13.90 8.29 31.93
N ALA A 87 15.13 8.79 31.86
CA ALA A 87 15.40 10.21 31.58
C ALA A 87 15.45 10.55 30.09
N THR A 88 15.24 9.55 29.23
CA THR A 88 15.43 9.60 27.78
C THR A 88 14.15 9.24 27.05
N TRP A 89 14.11 9.54 25.75
CA TRP A 89 13.11 9.01 24.83
C TRP A 89 13.52 7.61 24.41
N ASP A 90 12.77 6.61 24.84
CA ASP A 90 13.02 5.21 24.51
C ASP A 90 12.01 4.70 23.50
N GLY A 91 12.34 3.63 22.78
CA GLY A 91 11.39 2.99 21.87
C GLY A 91 12.04 2.17 20.77
N ALA A 92 11.26 1.84 19.77
CA ALA A 92 11.72 1.05 18.64
C ALA A 92 11.01 1.41 17.33
N VAL A 93 11.75 1.21 16.24
CA VAL A 93 11.22 1.17 14.87
C VAL A 93 11.34 -0.27 14.37
N PHE A 94 10.27 -0.74 13.75
CA PHE A 94 10.15 -2.05 13.12
C PHE A 94 9.94 -1.85 11.63
N ILE A 95 10.74 -2.53 10.81
CA ILE A 95 10.51 -2.67 9.38
C ILE A 95 9.79 -3.99 9.18
N MET A 96 8.60 -3.91 8.61
CA MET A 96 7.74 -5.05 8.32
C MET A 96 7.77 -5.31 6.81
N PHE A 97 7.90 -6.57 6.43
CA PHE A 97 7.53 -7.04 5.09
C PHE A 97 6.22 -7.81 5.22
N ARG A 98 5.14 -7.21 4.71
CA ARG A 98 3.76 -7.67 4.97
C ARG A 98 3.47 -7.65 6.49
N GLU A 99 3.37 -8.80 7.13
CA GLU A 99 3.12 -8.93 8.59
C GLU A 99 4.31 -9.48 9.35
N GLU A 100 5.41 -9.77 8.66
CA GLU A 100 6.61 -10.29 9.27
C GLU A 100 7.54 -9.12 9.58
N GLU A 101 7.95 -9.05 10.84
CA GLU A 101 9.02 -8.15 11.25
C GLU A 101 10.33 -8.67 10.65
N ILE A 102 10.98 -7.86 9.82
CA ILE A 102 12.24 -8.21 9.19
C ILE A 102 13.43 -7.47 9.82
N LEU A 103 13.17 -6.38 10.55
CA LEU A 103 14.19 -5.61 11.24
C LEU A 103 13.58 -4.81 12.39
N GLU A 104 14.23 -4.86 13.54
CA GLU A 104 13.98 -3.97 14.68
C GLU A 104 15.21 -3.10 14.93
N LYS A 105 15.01 -1.81 15.20
CA LYS A 105 16.01 -0.94 15.81
C LYS A 105 15.42 -0.27 17.04
N LYS A 106 16.11 -0.42 18.18
CA LYS A 106 15.80 0.29 19.42
C LYS A 106 16.48 1.66 19.45
N PHE A 107 15.83 2.61 20.08
CA PHE A 107 16.28 3.99 20.26
C PHE A 107 16.24 4.35 21.74
N ASP A 108 17.23 5.12 22.17
CA ASP A 108 17.37 5.66 23.52
C ASP A 108 18.08 7.01 23.41
N CYS A 109 17.30 8.09 23.30
CA CYS A 109 17.80 9.41 22.91
C CYS A 109 17.53 10.45 24.03
N PRO A 110 18.48 11.33 24.36
CA PRO A 110 18.31 12.28 25.47
C PRO A 110 17.33 13.42 25.16
N SER A 111 17.04 13.68 23.89
CA SER A 111 16.10 14.71 23.46
C SER A 111 15.20 14.23 22.33
N LEU A 112 14.07 14.92 22.16
CA LEU A 112 13.14 14.64 21.05
C LEU A 112 13.79 14.93 19.68
N GLU A 113 14.69 15.91 19.61
CA GLU A 113 15.38 16.25 18.36
C GLU A 113 16.41 15.18 17.98
N ASP A 114 17.14 14.64 18.97
CA ASP A 114 18.05 13.51 18.74
C ASP A 114 17.27 12.27 18.28
N LEU A 115 16.14 11.97 18.93
CA LEU A 115 15.25 10.88 18.50
C LEU A 115 14.81 11.05 17.05
N ARG A 116 14.29 12.24 16.71
CA ARG A 116 13.82 12.56 15.35
C ARG A 116 14.92 12.30 14.34
N LYS A 117 16.10 12.88 14.57
CA LYS A 117 17.25 12.76 13.66
C LYS A 117 17.66 11.29 13.46
N GLU A 118 17.81 10.54 14.55
CA GLU A 118 18.25 9.15 14.46
C GLU A 118 17.23 8.24 13.77
N VAL A 119 15.93 8.47 14.01
CA VAL A 119 14.84 7.71 13.37
C VAL A 119 14.78 8.01 11.88
N GLU A 120 14.79 9.30 11.49
CA GLU A 120 14.79 9.72 10.08
C GLU A 120 16.01 9.15 9.34
N GLU A 121 17.21 9.24 9.93
CA GLU A 121 18.44 8.70 9.35
C GLU A 121 18.37 7.17 9.20
N PHE A 122 17.87 6.47 10.22
CA PHE A 122 17.68 5.02 10.16
C PHE A 122 16.74 4.61 9.02
N VAL A 123 15.54 5.22 8.96
CA VAL A 123 14.52 4.88 7.97
C VAL A 123 15.00 5.20 6.55
N ALA A 124 15.60 6.37 6.33
CA ALA A 124 16.18 6.74 5.04
C ALA A 124 17.30 5.77 4.60
N GLY A 125 18.11 5.29 5.56
CA GLY A 125 19.12 4.26 5.31
C GLY A 125 18.52 2.94 4.85
N ILE A 126 17.38 2.52 5.41
CA ILE A 126 16.66 1.32 4.97
C ILE A 126 16.04 1.51 3.59
N GLU A 127 15.38 2.65 3.35
CA GLU A 127 14.81 2.97 2.04
C GLU A 127 15.86 2.89 0.94
N LYS A 128 17.03 3.51 1.16
CA LYS A 128 18.14 3.46 0.20
C LYS A 128 18.60 2.03 -0.09
N LYS A 129 18.69 1.17 0.93
CA LYS A 129 19.07 -0.24 0.77
C LYS A 129 18.04 -1.01 -0.04
N ILE A 130 16.75 -0.86 0.27
CA ILE A 130 15.66 -1.49 -0.46
C ILE A 130 15.69 -1.06 -1.93
N LEU A 131 15.78 0.25 -2.20
CA LEU A 131 15.84 0.78 -3.56
C LEU A 131 17.07 0.28 -4.32
N SER A 132 18.23 0.21 -3.68
CA SER A 132 19.45 -0.32 -4.30
C SER A 132 19.32 -1.80 -4.65
N ALA A 133 18.72 -2.60 -3.76
CA ALA A 133 18.52 -4.03 -3.99
C ALA A 133 17.52 -4.29 -5.12
N LEU A 134 16.46 -3.48 -5.23
CA LEU A 134 15.43 -3.66 -6.27
C LEU A 134 15.82 -3.10 -7.64
N LYS A 135 16.74 -2.13 -7.71
CA LYS A 135 17.19 -1.50 -8.95
C LYS A 135 18.45 -2.13 -9.56
N SER A 136 19.01 -3.16 -8.94
CA SER A 136 20.26 -3.79 -9.40
C SER A 136 20.04 -4.93 -10.40
N GLU A 137 18.85 -5.00 -11.02
CA GLU A 137 18.48 -5.91 -12.10
C GLU A 137 18.62 -5.28 -13.49
#